data_AF-A0AAV1BMQ3-F1
#
_entry.id   AF-A0AAV1BMQ3-F1
#
_cell.length_a   1.000
_cell.length_b   1.000
_cell.length_c   1.000
_cell.angle_alpha   90.00
_cell.angle_beta   90.00
_cell.angle_gamma   90.00
#
_symmetry.space_group_name_H-M   'P 1'
#
loop_
_entity.id
_entity.type
_entity.pdbx_description
1 polymer ?
#
loop_
_entity_poly.entity_id
_entity_poly.type
_entity_poly.pdbx_seq_one_letter_code
_entity_poly.pdbx_strand_id
1 'polypeptide(L)'
;MDEFCTPESNNSPTWTLLDVIIWKGWPERWGGGTAYSRRFKDAWIVHNKFYIKAAAAKYSLPIELLAGVCWIEVGGDPNIVDRIGFEFRSFDRLGNVLSPMTKDPIKTSFGWVSIQLRTAAITLGMNPDEMDVSQLRSLANCIETDIYNIDIAAKHIRMLADYDHFSTIGMEEVRIIGARYNWGTSRSLDELKKDLSYGNFIVNSWPHLKQLTM
;
A
#
# COMPACT_ATOMS: atom_id res chain seq x y z
N MET A 1 7.10 -0.63 23.19
CA MET A 1 6.56 -1.60 22.23
C MET A 1 5.18 -1.12 21.89
N ASP A 2 4.91 -0.87 20.61
CA ASP A 2 3.53 -0.70 20.16
C ASP A 2 2.82 -2.06 20.27
N GLU A 3 1.53 -2.04 20.61
CA GLU A 3 0.74 -3.26 20.80
C GLU A 3 0.66 -4.11 19.52
N PHE A 4 0.81 -3.48 18.34
CA PHE A 4 0.61 -4.11 17.04
C PHE A 4 1.91 -4.46 16.30
N CYS A 5 3.03 -3.81 16.61
CA CYS A 5 4.28 -4.04 15.91
C CYS A 5 5.51 -3.65 16.73
N THR A 6 6.66 -4.16 16.31
CA THR A 6 7.96 -3.56 16.66
C THR A 6 8.31 -2.58 15.54
N PRO A 7 8.35 -1.26 15.79
CA PRO A 7 8.69 -0.29 14.76
C PRO A 7 10.16 -0.43 14.40
N GLU A 8 10.43 -1.18 13.34
CA GLU A 8 11.73 -1.27 12.70
C GLU A 8 11.67 -0.54 11.36
N SER A 9 12.66 0.31 11.11
CA SER A 9 12.81 0.96 9.81
C SER A 9 14.19 0.70 9.23
N ASN A 10 14.24 0.54 7.91
CA ASN A 10 15.50 0.43 7.17
C ASN A 10 15.95 1.76 6.54
N ASN A 11 15.34 2.88 6.94
CA ASN A 11 15.55 4.21 6.37
C ASN A 11 15.31 4.25 4.86
N SER A 12 14.19 3.70 4.40
CA SER A 12 13.80 3.74 2.99
C SER A 12 13.82 5.15 2.40
N PRO A 13 14.13 5.30 1.10
CA PRO A 13 14.00 6.57 0.40
C PRO A 13 12.62 7.19 0.62
N THR A 14 12.58 8.49 0.91
CA THR A 14 11.33 9.20 1.23
C THR A 14 10.83 10.04 0.06
N TRP A 15 9.53 9.98 -0.21
CA TRP A 15 8.81 10.86 -1.12
C TRP A 15 8.28 12.08 -0.37
N THR A 16 8.93 13.21 -0.58
CA THR A 16 8.66 14.47 0.12
C THR A 16 7.77 15.40 -0.71
N LEU A 17 7.37 16.54 -0.11
CA LEU A 17 6.66 17.58 -0.85
C LEU A 17 7.50 18.14 -2.01
N LEU A 18 8.83 18.24 -1.84
CA LEU A 18 9.72 18.68 -2.90
C LEU A 18 9.68 17.72 -4.09
N ASP A 19 9.64 16.41 -3.82
CA ASP A 19 9.52 15.38 -4.86
C ASP A 19 8.22 15.50 -5.66
N VAL A 20 7.10 15.81 -4.99
CA VAL A 20 5.83 16.09 -5.66
C VAL A 20 5.90 17.33 -6.53
N ILE A 21 6.56 18.39 -6.06
CA ILE A 21 6.77 19.63 -6.84
C ILE A 21 7.64 19.34 -8.07
N ILE A 22 8.71 18.57 -7.93
CA ILE A 22 9.57 18.19 -9.06
C ILE A 22 8.79 17.31 -10.05
N TRP A 23 8.06 16.32 -9.54
CA TRP A 23 7.27 15.42 -10.37
C TRP A 23 6.17 16.15 -11.16
N LYS A 24 5.34 16.97 -10.50
CA LYS A 24 4.15 17.58 -11.12
C LYS A 24 4.41 18.97 -11.71
N GLY A 25 5.40 19.69 -11.21
CA GLY A 25 5.66 21.09 -11.56
C GLY A 25 6.89 21.33 -12.42
N TRP A 26 7.89 20.46 -12.39
CA TRP A 26 9.13 20.65 -13.15
C TRP A 26 9.05 20.05 -14.56
N PRO A 27 9.53 20.73 -15.62
CA PRO A 27 9.50 20.18 -16.97
C PRO A 27 10.27 18.86 -17.09
N GLU A 28 9.75 17.91 -17.86
CA GLU A 28 10.40 16.60 -18.08
C GLU A 28 11.83 16.74 -18.63
N ARG A 29 12.05 17.68 -19.56
CA ARG A 29 13.38 17.99 -20.11
C ARG A 29 14.42 18.40 -19.06
N TRP A 30 13.97 18.82 -17.88
CA TRP A 30 14.81 19.26 -16.77
C TRP A 30 14.77 18.29 -15.58
N GLY A 31 14.30 17.06 -15.80
CA GLY A 31 14.32 16.01 -14.81
C GLY A 31 13.04 15.85 -13.98
N GLY A 32 11.96 16.54 -14.32
CA GLY A 32 10.64 16.34 -13.71
C GLY A 32 9.80 15.25 -14.39
N GLY A 33 8.48 15.27 -14.12
CA GLY A 33 7.49 14.40 -14.77
C GLY A 33 7.66 12.91 -14.52
N THR A 34 7.13 12.09 -15.43
CA THR A 34 6.95 10.64 -15.19
C THR A 34 8.25 9.90 -14.93
N ALA A 35 9.34 10.31 -15.58
CA ALA A 35 10.66 9.72 -15.39
C ALA A 35 11.19 9.93 -13.96
N TYR A 36 10.89 11.07 -13.32
CA TYR A 36 11.30 11.35 -11.94
C TYR A 36 10.64 10.37 -10.96
N SER A 37 9.31 10.26 -11.02
CA SER A 37 8.54 9.34 -10.18
C SER A 37 8.95 7.88 -10.39
N ARG A 38 9.17 7.45 -11.65
CA ARG A 38 9.64 6.09 -11.97
C ARG A 38 10.99 5.77 -11.33
N ARG A 39 11.96 6.68 -11.42
CA ARG A 39 13.30 6.47 -10.83
C ARG A 39 13.23 6.32 -9.31
N PHE A 40 12.39 7.12 -8.65
CA PHE A 40 12.16 6.98 -7.21
C PHE A 40 11.55 5.61 -6.88
N LYS A 41 10.49 5.21 -7.58
CA LYS A 41 9.83 3.90 -7.40
C LYS A 41 10.82 2.75 -7.60
N ASP A 42 11.63 2.80 -8.66
CA ASP A 42 12.68 1.81 -8.92
C ASP A 42 13.71 1.74 -7.79
N ALA A 43 14.23 2.89 -7.35
CA ALA A 43 15.21 2.97 -6.26
C ALA A 43 14.64 2.44 -4.94
N TRP A 44 13.37 2.71 -4.67
CA TRP A 44 12.68 2.22 -3.48
C TRP A 44 12.56 0.69 -3.48
N ILE A 45 12.19 0.07 -4.62
CA ILE A 45 12.15 -1.39 -4.75
C ILE A 45 13.54 -2.00 -4.60
N VAL A 46 14.56 -1.42 -5.22
CA VAL A 46 15.94 -1.91 -5.13
C VAL A 46 16.46 -1.88 -3.69
N HIS A 47 16.18 -0.78 -2.96
CA HIS A 47 16.52 -0.65 -1.53
C HIS A 47 15.83 -1.71 -0.68
N ASN A 48 14.55 -1.97 -0.94
CA ASN A 48 13.70 -2.84 -0.13
C ASN A 48 13.66 -4.31 -0.58
N LYS A 49 14.42 -4.68 -1.62
CA LYS A 49 14.27 -6.00 -2.28
C LYS A 49 14.39 -7.20 -1.35
N PHE A 50 15.25 -7.13 -0.32
CA PHE A 50 15.39 -8.23 0.65
C PHE A 50 14.14 -8.42 1.50
N TYR A 51 13.52 -7.33 1.96
CA TYR A 51 12.26 -7.36 2.71
C TYR A 51 11.10 -7.81 1.84
N ILE A 52 11.03 -7.34 0.59
CA ILE A 52 10.04 -7.78 -0.40
C ILE A 52 10.16 -9.29 -0.63
N LYS A 53 11.38 -9.81 -0.86
CA LYS A 53 11.61 -11.25 -1.06
C LYS A 53 11.23 -12.07 0.17
N ALA A 54 11.60 -11.60 1.36
CA ALA A 54 11.28 -12.28 2.61
C ALA A 54 9.77 -12.32 2.87
N ALA A 55 9.07 -11.20 2.69
CA ALA A 55 7.61 -11.13 2.85
C ALA A 55 6.88 -11.96 1.79
N ALA A 56 7.29 -11.89 0.51
CA ALA A 56 6.72 -12.72 -0.54
C ALA A 56 6.88 -14.22 -0.25
N ALA A 57 8.07 -14.64 0.21
CA ALA A 57 8.31 -16.03 0.62
C ALA A 57 7.45 -16.45 1.82
N LYS A 58 7.36 -15.60 2.86
CA LYS A 58 6.55 -15.83 4.06
C LYS A 58 5.08 -16.09 3.74
N TYR A 59 4.54 -15.42 2.71
CA TYR A 59 3.13 -15.49 2.32
C TYR A 59 2.88 -16.27 1.02
N SER A 60 3.87 -17.03 0.54
CA SER A 60 3.76 -17.87 -0.67
C SER A 60 3.28 -17.09 -1.90
N LEU A 61 3.87 -15.92 -2.14
CA LEU A 61 3.56 -15.03 -3.25
C LEU A 61 4.70 -15.00 -4.27
N PRO A 62 4.40 -14.78 -5.57
CA PRO A 62 5.41 -14.33 -6.52
C PRO A 62 6.03 -13.01 -6.05
N ILE A 63 7.37 -12.91 -6.11
CA ILE A 63 8.10 -11.72 -5.68
C ILE A 63 7.68 -10.50 -6.49
N GLU A 64 7.51 -10.68 -7.81
CA GLU A 64 7.14 -9.61 -8.74
C GLU A 64 5.72 -9.09 -8.49
N LEU A 65 4.80 -9.92 -7.97
CA LEU A 65 3.46 -9.44 -7.59
C LEU A 65 3.55 -8.43 -6.44
N LEU A 66 4.23 -8.80 -5.35
CA LEU A 66 4.40 -7.91 -4.21
C LEU A 66 5.22 -6.66 -4.60
N ALA A 67 6.30 -6.84 -5.37
CA ALA A 67 7.09 -5.72 -5.87
C ALA A 67 6.28 -4.79 -6.76
N GLY A 68 5.39 -5.32 -7.61
CA GLY A 68 4.51 -4.54 -8.47
C GLY A 68 3.53 -3.69 -7.68
N VAL A 69 2.90 -4.26 -6.65
CA VAL A 69 2.05 -3.52 -5.71
C VAL A 69 2.85 -2.42 -5.03
N CYS A 70 4.00 -2.73 -4.42
CA CYS A 70 4.87 -1.72 -3.82
C CYS A 70 5.25 -0.60 -4.80
N TRP A 71 5.62 -0.95 -6.04
CA TRP A 71 6.06 0.02 -7.05
C TRP A 71 4.93 0.96 -7.47
N ILE A 72 3.70 0.46 -7.62
CA ILE A 72 2.53 1.27 -7.98
C ILE A 72 2.23 2.28 -6.86
N GLU A 73 2.29 1.85 -5.61
CA GLU A 73 1.85 2.66 -4.47
C GLU A 73 2.91 3.66 -3.99
N VAL A 74 4.20 3.28 -4.00
CA VAL A 74 5.26 4.16 -3.49
C VAL A 74 5.35 5.45 -4.31
N GLY A 75 5.44 6.59 -3.63
CA GLY A 75 5.54 7.90 -4.28
C GLY A 75 4.26 8.40 -4.98
N GLY A 76 3.09 7.90 -4.57
CA GLY A 76 1.78 8.44 -4.95
C GLY A 76 1.46 9.74 -4.22
N ASP A 77 1.06 9.64 -2.95
CA ASP A 77 0.85 10.77 -2.03
C ASP A 77 1.97 10.84 -0.97
N PRO A 78 2.40 12.03 -0.53
CA PRO A 78 3.36 12.13 0.57
C PRO A 78 2.72 11.63 1.86
N ASN A 79 3.38 10.72 2.60
CA ASN A 79 2.92 10.19 3.90
C ASN A 79 2.46 11.29 4.90
N ILE A 80 3.00 12.50 4.79
CA ILE A 80 2.65 13.67 5.60
C ILE A 80 1.19 14.13 5.37
N VAL A 81 0.68 14.04 4.13
CA VAL A 81 -0.68 14.48 3.79
C VAL A 81 -1.71 13.55 4.41
N ASP A 82 -1.47 12.24 4.35
CA ASP A 82 -2.35 11.22 4.93
C ASP A 82 -2.37 11.28 6.46
N ARG A 83 -1.22 11.51 7.10
CA ARG A 83 -1.11 11.68 8.56
C ARG A 83 -1.84 12.93 9.06
N ILE A 84 -1.72 14.05 8.35
CA ILE A 84 -2.48 15.28 8.67
C ILE A 84 -3.98 15.03 8.47
N GLY A 85 -4.36 14.36 7.38
CA GLY A 85 -5.74 13.99 7.10
C GLY A 85 -6.35 13.11 8.19
N PHE A 86 -5.61 12.13 8.70
CA PHE A 86 -6.05 11.28 9.80
C PHE A 86 -6.16 12.00 11.13
N GLU A 87 -5.18 12.81 11.52
CA GLU A 87 -5.24 13.52 12.80
C GLU A 87 -6.40 14.53 12.81
N PHE A 88 -6.67 15.19 11.68
CA PHE A 88 -7.83 16.06 11.53
C PHE A 88 -9.16 15.31 11.64
N ARG A 89 -9.29 14.14 10.98
CA ARG A 89 -10.48 13.27 11.07
C ARG A 89 -10.68 12.67 12.46
N SER A 90 -9.58 12.33 13.13
CA SER A 90 -9.58 11.77 14.49
C SER A 90 -10.01 12.82 15.52
N PHE A 91 -9.52 14.06 15.37
CA PHE A 91 -9.90 15.17 16.24
C PHE A 91 -11.37 15.58 16.08
N ASP A 92 -11.89 15.60 14.84
CA ASP A 92 -13.31 15.84 14.53
C ASP A 92 -14.24 14.87 15.30
N ARG A 93 -13.82 13.62 15.48
CA ARG A 93 -14.59 12.59 16.23
C ARG A 93 -14.42 12.63 17.74
N LEU A 94 -13.25 13.03 18.24
CA LEU A 94 -13.03 13.25 19.69
C LEU A 94 -13.87 14.43 20.23
N GLY A 95 -14.25 15.38 19.37
CA GLY A 95 -15.02 16.57 19.73
C GLY A 95 -16.51 16.37 20.01
N ASN A 96 -17.05 15.13 19.96
CA ASN A 96 -18.47 14.85 20.19
C ASN A 96 -19.43 15.69 19.30
N VAL A 97 -19.02 15.94 18.06
CA VAL A 97 -19.84 16.69 17.10
C VAL A 97 -20.92 15.76 16.58
N LEU A 98 -22.19 16.08 16.87
CA LEU A 98 -23.40 15.31 16.48
C LEU A 98 -23.51 15.03 14.97
N SER A 99 -22.67 15.68 14.15
CA SER A 99 -22.49 15.39 12.73
C SER A 99 -21.02 15.64 12.36
N PRO A 100 -20.20 14.58 12.19
CA PRO A 100 -18.82 14.73 11.74
C PRO A 100 -18.79 15.37 10.35
N MET A 101 -18.00 16.43 10.17
CA MET A 101 -17.85 17.08 8.85
C MET A 101 -16.94 16.26 7.91
N THR A 102 -16.23 15.27 8.46
CA THR A 102 -15.19 14.51 7.75
C THR A 102 -15.53 13.02 7.59
N LYS A 103 -14.96 12.39 6.55
CA LYS A 103 -15.06 10.94 6.34
C LYS A 103 -14.38 10.19 7.49
N ASP A 104 -14.85 8.97 7.74
CA ASP A 104 -14.32 8.09 8.79
C ASP A 104 -12.78 7.93 8.73
N PRO A 105 -12.05 8.17 9.85
CA PRO A 105 -10.60 7.99 9.91
C PRO A 105 -10.14 6.62 9.42
N ILE A 106 -10.95 5.58 9.61
CA ILE A 106 -10.63 4.20 9.23
C ILE A 106 -10.52 3.97 7.72
N LYS A 107 -11.05 4.91 6.92
CA LYS A 107 -10.97 4.92 5.45
C LYS A 107 -9.71 5.63 4.94
N THR A 108 -8.83 6.08 5.82
CA THR A 108 -7.55 6.71 5.45
C THR A 108 -6.53 5.64 5.11
N SER A 109 -5.88 5.78 3.95
CA SER A 109 -4.73 4.99 3.52
C SER A 109 -3.46 5.53 4.15
N PHE A 110 -2.54 4.64 4.53
CA PHE A 110 -1.28 5.02 5.16
C PHE A 110 -0.09 4.25 4.62
N GLY A 111 1.07 4.90 4.72
CA GLY A 111 2.39 4.34 4.43
C GLY A 111 2.66 4.16 2.94
N TRP A 112 3.86 3.67 2.65
CA TRP A 112 4.42 3.62 1.30
C TRP A 112 3.61 2.77 0.30
N VAL A 113 2.86 1.78 0.79
CA VAL A 113 2.00 0.91 -0.01
C VAL A 113 0.50 1.24 0.13
N SER A 114 0.18 2.43 0.66
CA SER A 114 -1.17 3.04 0.71
C SER A 114 -2.28 2.17 1.30
N ILE A 115 -1.96 1.31 2.27
CA ILE A 115 -2.96 0.40 2.85
C ILE A 115 -3.92 1.18 3.76
N GLN A 116 -5.22 1.03 3.52
CA GLN A 116 -6.26 1.59 4.39
C GLN A 116 -6.20 0.99 5.80
N LEU A 117 -6.38 1.81 6.85
CA LEU A 117 -6.40 1.32 8.23
C LEU A 117 -7.42 0.20 8.44
N ARG A 118 -8.61 0.30 7.84
CA ARG A 118 -9.61 -0.78 7.87
C ARG A 118 -9.06 -2.08 7.29
N THR A 119 -8.41 -1.99 6.13
CA THR A 119 -7.82 -3.13 5.44
C THR A 119 -6.68 -3.73 6.25
N ALA A 120 -5.82 -2.91 6.83
CA ALA A 120 -4.76 -3.36 7.72
C ALA A 120 -5.33 -4.05 8.98
N ALA A 121 -6.35 -3.48 9.61
CA ALA A 121 -7.00 -4.06 10.78
C ALA A 121 -7.60 -5.44 10.47
N ILE A 122 -8.37 -5.55 9.39
CA ILE A 122 -8.91 -6.83 8.90
C ILE A 122 -7.77 -7.81 8.59
N THR A 123 -6.70 -7.33 7.95
CA THR A 123 -5.54 -8.14 7.59
C THR A 123 -4.83 -8.70 8.83
N LEU A 124 -4.87 -7.99 9.95
CA LEU A 124 -4.33 -8.43 11.23
C LEU A 124 -5.32 -9.28 12.05
N GLY A 125 -6.54 -9.51 11.55
CA GLY A 125 -7.57 -10.29 12.22
C GLY A 125 -8.33 -9.49 13.30
N MET A 126 -8.24 -8.17 13.26
CA MET A 126 -8.92 -7.26 14.19
C MET A 126 -10.31 -6.89 13.66
N ASN A 127 -11.23 -6.55 14.57
CA ASN A 127 -12.51 -5.98 14.19
C ASN A 127 -12.40 -4.45 14.07
N PRO A 128 -12.34 -3.87 12.86
CA PRO A 128 -12.16 -2.43 12.67
C PRO A 128 -13.26 -1.58 13.32
N ASP A 129 -14.47 -2.12 13.46
CA ASP A 129 -15.63 -1.39 13.97
C ASP A 129 -15.63 -1.32 15.51
N GLU A 130 -14.73 -2.05 16.18
CA GLU A 130 -14.54 -2.09 17.64
C GLU A 130 -13.23 -1.41 18.10
N MET A 131 -12.39 -0.95 17.16
CA MET A 131 -11.12 -0.31 17.50
C MET A 131 -11.31 1.13 17.98
N ASP A 132 -10.64 1.49 19.08
CA ASP A 132 -10.60 2.88 19.53
C ASP A 132 -9.56 3.73 18.77
N VAL A 133 -9.60 5.05 18.97
CA VAL A 133 -8.70 6.00 18.29
C VAL A 133 -7.22 5.76 18.65
N SER A 134 -6.92 5.30 19.86
CA SER A 134 -5.55 5.03 20.28
C SER A 134 -4.99 3.80 19.55
N GLN A 135 -5.80 2.75 19.42
CA GLN A 135 -5.47 1.55 18.67
C GLN A 135 -5.31 1.85 17.18
N LEU A 136 -6.20 2.67 16.60
CA LEU A 136 -6.07 3.14 15.22
C LEU A 136 -4.79 3.95 14.99
N ARG A 137 -4.40 4.80 15.96
CA ARG A 137 -3.16 5.59 15.88
C ARG A 137 -1.91 4.72 15.99
N SER A 138 -1.88 3.75 16.90
CA SER A 138 -0.78 2.78 16.99
C SER A 138 -0.66 1.93 15.73
N LEU A 139 -1.78 1.50 15.15
CA LEU A 139 -1.80 0.81 13.86
C LEU A 139 -1.26 1.71 12.73
N ALA A 140 -1.64 2.99 12.68
CA ALA A 140 -1.11 3.95 11.71
C ALA A 140 0.41 4.11 11.84
N ASN A 141 0.92 4.27 13.07
CA ASN A 141 2.37 4.36 13.33
C ASN A 141 3.12 3.12 12.82
N CYS A 142 2.55 1.93 13.04
CA CYS A 142 3.12 0.68 12.52
C CYS A 142 3.17 0.67 10.98
N ILE A 143 2.08 1.04 10.33
CA ILE A 143 1.96 1.03 8.87
C ILE A 143 2.84 2.12 8.22
N GLU A 144 3.16 3.21 8.93
CA GLU A 144 4.11 4.21 8.44
C GLU A 144 5.56 3.69 8.35
N THR A 145 5.91 2.62 9.08
CA THR A 145 7.24 1.99 8.97
C THR A 145 7.36 1.13 7.71
N ASP A 146 8.43 1.32 6.95
CA ASP A 146 8.68 0.70 5.65
C ASP A 146 8.68 -0.84 5.67
N ILE A 147 9.38 -1.45 6.64
CA ILE A 147 9.46 -2.91 6.74
C ILE A 147 8.09 -3.53 7.04
N TYR A 148 7.37 -2.98 8.02
CA TYR A 148 6.05 -3.50 8.40
C TYR A 148 5.02 -3.27 7.30
N ASN A 149 5.11 -2.16 6.57
CA ASN A 149 4.24 -1.85 5.44
C ASN A 149 4.36 -2.88 4.30
N ILE A 150 5.58 -3.37 4.01
CA ILE A 150 5.81 -4.45 3.04
C ILE A 150 5.19 -5.77 3.52
N ASP A 151 5.39 -6.13 4.79
CA ASP A 151 4.88 -7.39 5.37
C ASP A 151 3.35 -7.42 5.35
N ILE A 152 2.70 -6.33 5.77
CA ILE A 152 1.23 -6.26 5.80
C ILE A 152 0.62 -6.21 4.39
N ALA A 153 1.31 -5.59 3.41
CA ALA A 153 0.91 -5.67 2.00
C ALA A 153 0.95 -7.11 1.48
N ALA A 154 2.03 -7.84 1.77
CA ALA A 154 2.16 -9.24 1.39
C ALA A 154 1.06 -10.11 2.04
N LYS A 155 0.81 -9.92 3.34
CA LYS A 155 -0.28 -10.61 4.04
C LYS A 155 -1.64 -10.32 3.39
N HIS A 156 -1.91 -9.06 3.05
CA HIS A 156 -3.16 -8.67 2.41
C HIS A 156 -3.33 -9.33 1.04
N ILE A 157 -2.29 -9.32 0.19
CA ILE A 157 -2.30 -9.96 -1.12
C ILE A 157 -2.61 -11.46 -1.01
N ARG A 158 -2.03 -12.16 -0.02
CA ARG A 158 -2.35 -13.56 0.24
C ARG A 158 -3.81 -13.77 0.63
N MET A 159 -4.36 -12.91 1.49
CA MET A 159 -5.79 -12.98 1.83
C MET A 159 -6.70 -12.76 0.63
N LEU A 160 -6.34 -11.88 -0.31
CA LEU A 160 -7.08 -11.70 -1.56
C LEU A 160 -7.00 -12.95 -2.44
N ALA A 161 -5.84 -13.58 -2.53
CA ALA A 161 -5.69 -14.86 -3.23
C ALA A 161 -6.51 -15.98 -2.57
N ASP A 162 -6.59 -16.03 -1.24
CA ASP A 162 -7.42 -16.99 -0.50
C ASP A 162 -8.91 -16.74 -0.71
N TYR A 163 -9.32 -15.47 -0.76
CA TYR A 163 -10.70 -15.05 -1.00
C TYR A 163 -11.23 -15.56 -2.34
N ASP A 164 -10.42 -15.49 -3.41
CA ASP A 164 -10.76 -16.03 -4.74
C ASP A 164 -10.33 -17.52 -4.90
N HIS A 165 -9.93 -18.20 -3.82
CA HIS A 165 -9.57 -19.62 -3.75
C HIS A 165 -8.38 -20.05 -4.66
N PHE A 166 -7.40 -19.17 -4.84
CA PHE A 166 -6.20 -19.46 -5.63
C PHE A 166 -5.16 -20.27 -4.84
N SER A 167 -5.01 -21.55 -5.19
CA SER A 167 -3.99 -22.45 -4.65
C SER A 167 -2.59 -22.19 -5.24
N THR A 168 -2.53 -21.69 -6.47
CA THR A 168 -1.31 -21.27 -7.16
C THR A 168 -1.53 -19.90 -7.80
N ILE A 169 -0.50 -19.05 -7.81
CA ILE A 169 -0.60 -17.69 -8.38
C ILE A 169 0.17 -17.65 -9.70
N GLY A 170 -0.56 -17.82 -10.81
CA GLY A 170 -0.08 -17.59 -12.16
C GLY A 170 -0.39 -16.17 -12.64
N MET A 171 -0.17 -15.90 -13.93
CA MET A 171 -0.34 -14.56 -14.50
C MET A 171 -1.79 -14.08 -14.50
N GLU A 172 -2.77 -14.99 -14.64
CA GLU A 172 -4.18 -14.61 -14.60
C GLU A 172 -4.60 -14.28 -13.17
N GLU A 173 -4.16 -15.08 -12.20
CA GLU A 173 -4.39 -14.81 -10.77
C GLU A 173 -3.75 -13.48 -10.36
N VAL A 174 -2.55 -13.15 -10.87
CA VAL A 174 -1.93 -11.83 -10.65
C VAL A 174 -2.83 -10.69 -11.14
N ARG A 175 -3.48 -10.83 -12.31
CA ARG A 175 -4.37 -9.78 -12.84
C ARG A 175 -5.56 -9.56 -11.91
N ILE A 176 -6.18 -10.65 -11.45
CA ILE A 176 -7.33 -10.62 -10.56
C ILE A 176 -6.93 -10.07 -9.20
N ILE A 177 -5.87 -10.59 -8.58
CA ILE A 177 -5.38 -10.14 -7.28
C ILE A 177 -5.00 -8.66 -7.30
N GLY A 178 -4.32 -8.19 -8.36
CA GLY A 178 -4.01 -6.76 -8.51
C GLY A 178 -5.26 -5.89 -8.61
N ALA A 179 -6.27 -6.33 -9.35
CA ALA A 179 -7.55 -5.62 -9.43
C ALA A 179 -8.32 -5.66 -8.10
N ARG A 180 -8.26 -6.77 -7.34
CA ARG A 180 -8.79 -6.87 -5.97
C ARG A 180 -8.07 -5.93 -5.00
N TYR A 181 -6.76 -5.77 -5.15
CA TYR A 181 -5.98 -4.85 -4.32
C TYR A 181 -6.46 -3.41 -4.50
N ASN A 182 -6.71 -3.00 -5.75
CA ASN A 182 -7.19 -1.66 -6.08
C ASN A 182 -8.66 -1.41 -5.70
N TRP A 183 -9.54 -2.39 -5.95
CA TRP A 183 -10.99 -2.20 -5.82
C TRP A 183 -11.62 -2.81 -4.56
N GLY A 184 -10.89 -3.65 -3.84
CA GLY A 184 -11.39 -4.45 -2.73
C GLY A 184 -12.19 -5.69 -3.16
N THR A 185 -12.75 -6.38 -2.16
CA THR A 185 -13.50 -7.64 -2.32
C THR A 185 -15.01 -7.45 -2.52
N SER A 186 -15.53 -6.22 -2.48
CA SER A 186 -16.97 -5.94 -2.56
C SER A 186 -17.57 -6.16 -3.97
N ARG A 187 -16.76 -6.10 -5.02
CA ARG A 187 -17.18 -6.31 -6.40
C ARG A 187 -17.25 -7.79 -6.74
N SER A 188 -18.18 -8.19 -7.59
CA SER A 188 -18.15 -9.55 -8.14
C SER A 188 -16.96 -9.74 -9.09
N LEU A 189 -16.56 -10.99 -9.35
CA LEU A 189 -15.46 -11.28 -10.28
C LEU A 189 -15.76 -10.76 -11.70
N ASP A 190 -17.01 -10.85 -12.15
CA ASP A 190 -17.44 -10.38 -13.47
C ASP A 190 -17.38 -8.85 -13.58
N GLU A 191 -17.67 -8.13 -12.50
CA GLU A 191 -17.47 -6.68 -12.45
C GLU A 191 -15.99 -6.31 -12.42
N LEU A 192 -15.17 -7.08 -11.71
CA LEU A 192 -13.73 -6.87 -11.62
C LEU A 192 -13.06 -7.01 -13.00
N LYS A 193 -13.49 -8.00 -13.80
CA LYS A 193 -12.98 -8.25 -15.15
C LYS A 193 -13.22 -7.11 -16.14
N LYS A 194 -14.11 -6.16 -15.82
CA LYS A 194 -14.31 -4.95 -16.63
C LYS A 194 -13.14 -3.98 -16.54
N ASP A 195 -12.34 -4.06 -15.46
CA ASP A 195 -11.15 -3.24 -15.27
C ASP A 195 -10.05 -3.99 -14.52
N LEU A 196 -9.18 -4.63 -15.30
CA LEU A 196 -7.97 -5.31 -14.82
C LEU A 196 -6.73 -4.42 -14.95
N SER A 197 -6.86 -3.10 -15.15
CA SER A 197 -5.74 -2.21 -15.46
C SER A 197 -4.58 -2.29 -14.45
N TYR A 198 -4.90 -2.35 -13.16
CA TYR A 198 -3.91 -2.48 -12.08
C TYR A 198 -3.11 -3.78 -12.19
N GLY A 199 -3.80 -4.92 -12.26
CA GLY A 199 -3.14 -6.22 -12.42
C GLY A 199 -2.43 -6.38 -13.76
N ASN A 200 -2.99 -5.80 -14.83
CA ASN A 200 -2.37 -5.75 -16.15
C ASN A 200 -1.06 -4.97 -16.13
N PHE A 201 -1.00 -3.87 -15.39
CA PHE A 201 0.24 -3.11 -15.21
C PHE A 201 1.33 -3.99 -14.58
N ILE A 202 1.01 -4.76 -13.54
CA ILE A 202 1.97 -5.65 -12.87
C ILE A 202 2.48 -6.72 -13.84
N VAL A 203 1.58 -7.41 -14.55
CA VAL A 203 1.97 -8.45 -15.52
C VAL A 203 2.81 -7.86 -16.66
N ASN A 204 2.43 -6.70 -17.18
CA ASN A 204 3.18 -6.06 -18.26
C ASN A 204 4.56 -5.55 -17.80
N SER A 205 4.70 -5.24 -16.51
CA SER A 205 5.95 -4.79 -15.89
C SER A 205 6.79 -5.95 -15.33
N TRP A 206 6.33 -7.20 -15.47
CA TRP A 206 6.95 -8.37 -14.83
C TRP A 206 8.46 -8.49 -15.07
N PRO A 207 8.99 -8.34 -16.31
CA PRO A 207 10.43 -8.43 -16.54
C PRO A 207 11.23 -7.33 -15.83
N HIS A 208 10.68 -6.11 -15.77
CA HIS A 208 11.29 -4.97 -15.07
C HIS A 208 11.31 -5.20 -13.56
N LEU A 209 10.17 -5.61 -12.98
CA LEU A 209 10.05 -5.92 -11.56
C LEU A 209 10.97 -7.05 -11.14
N LYS A 210 11.11 -8.07 -11.99
CA LYS A 210 12.07 -9.15 -11.80
C LYS A 210 13.51 -8.62 -11.75
N GLN A 211 13.88 -7.72 -12.66
CA GLN A 211 15.21 -7.11 -12.66
C GLN A 211 15.49 -6.31 -11.39
N LEU A 212 14.52 -5.53 -10.90
CA LEU A 212 14.68 -4.73 -9.67
C LEU A 212 14.84 -5.59 -8.41
N THR A 213 14.33 -6.83 -8.43
CA THR A 213 14.28 -7.73 -7.27
C THR A 213 15.30 -8.88 -7.30
N MET A 214 16.13 -8.94 -8.35
CA MET A 214 17.32 -9.81 -8.38
C MET A 214 18.31 -9.44 -7.26
#